data_AF-A0A7J9LAN1-F1
#
_entry.id   AF-A0A7J9LAN1-F1
#
_cell.length_a   1.000
_cell.length_b   1.000
_cell.length_c   1.000
_cell.angle_alpha   90.00
_cell.angle_beta   90.00
_cell.angle_gamma   90.00
#
_symmetry.space_group_name_H-M   'P 1'
#
loop_
_entity.id
_entity.type
_entity.pdbx_description
1 polymer ?
#
loop_
_entity_poly.entity_id
_entity_poly.type
_entity_poly.pdbx_seq_one_letter_code
_entity_poly.pdbx_strand_id
1 'polypeptide(L)'
;MKSNVDALQIIQLSLSLSDAQGNLLDFDSPFSYIWEFNFQDFDINQDCYASDSVELLKRQGIDLEKNIEKGIDSKDFAKKLWDYGLVFNCYI
;
A
#
# COMPACT_ATOMS: atom_id res chain seq x y z
N MET A 1 -5.05 -16.60 -9.97
CA MET A 1 -4.91 -15.36 -9.17
C MET A 1 -3.78 -15.46 -8.15
N LYS A 2 -3.65 -16.58 -7.40
CA LYS A 2 -2.54 -16.80 -6.44
C LYS A 2 -1.13 -16.65 -7.05
N SER A 3 -0.88 -17.24 -8.23
CA SER A 3 0.42 -17.13 -8.91
C SER A 3 0.81 -15.72 -9.37
N ASN A 4 -0.15 -14.80 -9.61
CA ASN A 4 0.19 -13.42 -9.97
C ASN A 4 0.48 -12.57 -8.73
N VAL A 5 -0.15 -12.88 -7.59
CA VAL A 5 0.12 -12.21 -6.32
C VAL A 5 1.46 -12.68 -5.75
N ASP A 6 1.78 -13.97 -5.89
CA ASP A 6 3.06 -14.53 -5.44
C ASP A 6 4.25 -14.07 -6.30
N ALA A 7 3.99 -13.59 -7.52
CA ALA A 7 5.02 -13.22 -8.50
C ALA A 7 5.23 -11.70 -8.66
N LEU A 8 4.35 -10.86 -8.10
CA LEU A 8 4.40 -9.41 -8.30
C LEU A 8 4.62 -8.71 -6.96
N GLN A 9 5.57 -7.76 -6.95
CA GLN A 9 5.81 -6.91 -5.80
C GLN A 9 4.70 -5.87 -5.65
N ILE A 10 4.34 -5.59 -4.40
CA ILE A 10 3.39 -4.52 -4.09
C ILE A 10 4.06 -3.17 -4.34
N ILE A 11 3.37 -2.27 -5.04
CA ILE A 11 3.89 -0.93 -5.35
C ILE A 11 3.25 0.10 -4.42
N GLN A 12 1.94 -0.02 -4.21
CA GLN A 12 1.16 0.89 -3.37
C GLN A 12 0.02 0.16 -2.64
N LEU A 13 -0.36 0.68 -1.48
CA LEU A 13 -1.54 0.29 -0.72
C LEU A 13 -2.22 1.53 -0.15
N SER A 14 -3.49 1.74 -0.51
CA SER A 14 -4.32 2.77 0.10
C SER A 14 -5.16 2.16 1.22
N LEU A 15 -5.13 2.79 2.40
CA LEU A 15 -5.90 2.41 3.57
C LEU A 15 -6.84 3.56 3.97
N SER A 16 -8.13 3.23 4.07
CA SER A 16 -9.16 4.12 4.60
C SER A 16 -9.83 3.43 5.77
N LEU A 17 -9.96 4.13 6.89
CA LEU A 17 -10.65 3.63 8.08
C LEU A 17 -11.98 4.38 8.22
N SER A 18 -13.04 3.63 8.44
CA SER A 18 -14.38 4.17 8.69
C SER A 18 -15.00 3.52 9.92
N ASP A 19 -15.92 4.24 10.55
CA ASP A 19 -16.81 3.64 11.53
C ASP A 19 -17.83 2.69 10.87
N ALA A 20 -18.66 2.04 11.69
CA ALA A 20 -19.70 1.11 11.23
C ALA A 20 -20.81 1.79 10.40
N GLN A 21 -20.90 3.12 10.43
CA GLN A 21 -21.86 3.93 9.68
C GLN A 21 -21.28 4.43 8.36
N GLY A 22 -19.99 4.18 8.10
CA GLY A 22 -19.28 4.58 6.89
C GLY A 22 -18.67 5.98 6.97
N ASN A 23 -18.65 6.61 8.15
CA ASN A 23 -17.96 7.88 8.35
C ASN A 23 -16.46 7.62 8.44
N LEU A 24 -15.68 8.34 7.62
CA LEU A 24 -14.21 8.23 7.65
C LEU A 24 -13.65 8.84 8.94
N LEU A 25 -12.48 8.35 9.36
CA LEU A 25 -11.77 8.98 10.48
C LEU A 25 -11.52 10.46 10.18
N ASP A 26 -11.96 11.31 11.10
CA ASP A 26 -11.89 12.76 10.98
C ASP A 26 -10.96 13.40 12.03
N PHE A 27 -10.49 12.63 13.03
CA PHE A 27 -9.62 13.07 14.13
C PHE A 27 -10.06 14.41 14.76
N ASP A 28 -11.38 14.59 14.94
CA ASP A 28 -11.98 15.84 15.42
C ASP A 28 -11.66 17.07 14.54
N SER A 29 -11.42 16.83 13.25
CA SER A 29 -11.15 17.83 12.22
C SER A 29 -12.23 17.80 11.13
N PRO A 30 -12.38 18.86 10.32
CA PRO A 30 -13.32 18.85 9.20
C PRO A 30 -12.83 18.02 8.00
N PHE A 31 -11.74 17.26 8.13
CA PHE A 31 -11.10 16.52 7.04
C PHE A 31 -11.20 15.02 7.27
N SER A 32 -11.44 14.28 6.19
CA SER A 32 -11.29 12.83 6.20
C SER A 32 -9.87 12.43 5.80
N TYR A 33 -9.35 11.40 6.43
CA TYR A 33 -7.99 10.92 6.16
C TYR A 33 -8.00 9.60 5.42
N ILE A 34 -7.20 9.55 4.35
CA ILE A 34 -6.89 8.35 3.59
C ILE A 34 -5.36 8.27 3.55
N TRP A 35 -4.82 7.11 3.91
CA TRP A 35 -3.38 6.88 3.86
C TRP A 35 -3.02 6.12 2.59
N GLU A 36 -1.98 6.57 1.90
CA GLU A 36 -1.40 5.85 0.78
C GLU A 36 0.05 5.50 1.11
N PHE A 37 0.31 4.20 1.19
CA PHE A 37 1.63 3.65 1.46
C PHE A 37 2.29 3.28 0.13
N ASN A 38 3.50 3.79 -0.07
CA ASN A 38 4.34 3.50 -1.23
C ASN A 38 5.46 2.56 -0.79
N PHE A 39 5.67 1.48 -1.54
CA PHE A 39 6.64 0.43 -1.18
C PHE A 39 7.90 0.50 -2.05
N GLN A 40 9.05 0.21 -1.43
CA GLN A 40 10.35 0.21 -2.12
C GLN A 40 10.68 -1.14 -2.79
N ASP A 41 9.86 -2.17 -2.56
CA ASP A 41 10.16 -3.54 -2.96
C ASP A 41 10.12 -3.78 -4.48
N PHE A 42 9.50 -2.87 -5.26
CA PHE A 42 9.41 -2.98 -6.72
C PHE A 42 10.55 -2.23 -7.42
N ASP A 43 11.39 -2.97 -8.16
CA ASP A 43 12.42 -2.42 -9.03
C ASP A 43 12.15 -2.77 -10.50
N ILE A 44 11.92 -1.74 -11.32
CA ILE A 44 11.67 -1.87 -12.76
C ILE A 44 12.82 -2.56 -13.52
N ASN A 45 14.03 -2.60 -12.97
CA ASN A 45 15.18 -3.23 -13.63
C ASN A 45 15.34 -4.70 -13.25
N GLN A 46 14.72 -5.15 -12.15
CA GLN A 46 14.93 -6.49 -11.59
C GLN A 46 13.66 -7.34 -11.58
N ASP A 47 12.49 -6.72 -11.39
CA ASP A 47 11.23 -7.43 -11.23
C ASP A 47 10.50 -7.65 -12.55
N CYS A 48 9.71 -8.71 -12.59
CA CYS A 48 8.76 -8.93 -13.68
C CYS A 48 7.57 -7.99 -13.54
N TYR A 49 7.22 -7.29 -14.62
CA TYR A 49 6.05 -6.42 -14.66
C TYR A 49 5.37 -6.48 -16.03
N ALA A 50 4.08 -6.13 -16.05
CA ALA A 50 3.38 -5.86 -17.29
C ALA A 50 3.66 -4.42 -17.72
N SER A 51 4.22 -4.24 -18.92
CA SER A 51 4.62 -2.92 -19.43
C SER A 51 3.46 -1.93 -19.45
N ASP A 52 2.27 -2.38 -19.86
CA ASP A 52 1.04 -1.57 -19.84
C ASP A 52 0.64 -1.10 -18.44
N SER A 53 0.89 -1.93 -17.42
CA SER A 53 0.60 -1.58 -16.02
C SER A 53 1.58 -0.54 -15.49
N VAL A 54 2.88 -0.67 -15.78
CA VAL A 54 3.89 0.34 -15.37
C VAL A 54 3.66 1.67 -16.07
N GLU A 55 3.30 1.66 -17.35
CA GLU A 55 2.92 2.90 -18.05
C GLU A 55 1.69 3.57 -17.42
N LEU A 56 0.68 2.78 -17.05
CA LEU A 56 -0.51 3.30 -16.38
C LEU A 56 -0.14 3.96 -15.03
N LEU A 57 0.69 3.30 -14.22
CA LEU A 57 1.13 3.83 -12.93
C LEU A 57 1.92 5.14 -13.09
N LYS A 58 2.83 5.20 -14.07
CA LYS A 58 3.56 6.44 -14.41
C LYS A 58 2.60 7.56 -14.84
N ARG A 59 1.58 7.24 -15.65
CA ARG A 59 0.55 8.22 -16.06
C ARG A 59 -0.33 8.69 -14.90
N GLN A 60 -0.52 7.85 -13.88
CA GLN A 60 -1.20 8.22 -12.63
C GLN A 60 -0.32 9.06 -11.69
N GLY A 61 0.93 9.33 -12.06
CA GLY A 61 1.85 10.17 -11.30
C GLY A 61 2.68 9.42 -10.26
N ILE A 62 2.73 8.09 -10.34
CA ILE A 62 3.53 7.27 -9.42
C ILE A 62 4.99 7.31 -9.86
N ASP A 63 5.84 7.77 -8.95
CA ASP A 63 7.28 7.86 -9.13
C ASP A 63 7.95 6.61 -8.54
N LEU A 64 8.21 5.63 -9.41
CA LEU A 64 8.79 4.35 -9.04
C LEU A 64 10.25 4.48 -8.56
N GLU A 65 11.00 5.46 -9.06
CA GLU A 65 12.38 5.71 -8.59
C GLU A 65 12.36 6.26 -7.16
N LYS A 66 11.46 7.21 -6.89
CA LYS A 66 11.24 7.72 -5.54
C LYS A 66 10.76 6.64 -4.57
N ASN A 67 9.98 5.67 -5.05
CA ASN A 67 9.55 4.54 -4.24
C ASN A 67 10.73 3.67 -3.82
N ILE A 68 11.71 3.42 -4.70
CA ILE A 68 12.93 2.69 -4.32
C ILE A 68 13.75 3.45 -3.28
N GLU A 69 13.85 4.78 -3.41
CA GLU A 69 14.67 5.60 -2.50
C GLU A 69 14.02 5.88 -1.13
N LYS A 70 12.69 6.04 -1.10
CA LYS A 70 11.95 6.57 0.08
C LYS A 70 10.74 5.74 0.46
N GLY A 71 10.47 4.66 -0.27
CA GLY A 71 9.36 3.77 0.00
C GLY A 71 9.56 2.98 1.27
N ILE A 72 8.49 2.32 1.67
CA ILE A 72 8.43 1.51 2.89
C ILE A 72 8.81 0.08 2.50
N ASP A 73 9.58 -0.59 3.36
CA ASP A 73 9.80 -2.04 3.24
C ASP A 73 8.50 -2.80 3.56
N SER A 74 8.01 -3.60 2.60
CA SER A 74 6.74 -4.32 2.73
C SER A 74 6.70 -5.28 3.93
N LYS A 75 7.83 -5.89 4.30
CA LYS A 75 7.90 -6.86 5.40
C LYS A 75 7.85 -6.15 6.75
N ASP A 76 8.57 -5.04 6.88
CA ASP A 76 8.50 -4.19 8.07
C ASP A 76 7.11 -3.59 8.24
N PHE A 77 6.48 -3.17 7.15
CA PHE A 77 5.09 -2.71 7.16
C PHE A 77 4.12 -3.81 7.62
N ALA A 78 4.23 -5.02 7.06
CA ALA A 78 3.38 -6.15 7.45
C ALA A 78 3.55 -6.50 8.93
N LYS A 79 4.79 -6.47 9.44
CA LYS A 79 5.07 -6.67 10.86
C LYS A 79 4.42 -5.58 11.73
N LYS A 80 4.53 -4.30 11.33
CA LYS A 80 3.89 -3.19 12.04
C LYS A 80 2.37 -3.31 12.05
N LEU A 81 1.75 -3.68 10.93
CA LEU A 81 0.30 -3.92 10.87
C LEU A 81 -0.15 -4.99 11.87
N TRP A 82 0.64 -6.05 12.03
CA TRP A 82 0.42 -7.08 13.04
C TRP A 82 0.57 -6.51 14.46
N ASP A 83 1.69 -5.84 14.75
CA ASP A 83 1.98 -5.28 16.09
C ASP A 83 0.94 -4.23 16.53
N TYR A 84 0.39 -3.46 15.60
CA TYR A 84 -0.65 -2.47 15.87
C TYR A 84 -2.07 -3.05 15.98
N GLY A 85 -2.24 -4.37 15.81
CA GLY A 85 -3.55 -5.04 15.91
C GLY A 85 -4.52 -4.66 14.80
N LEU A 86 -4.03 -4.09 13.69
CA LEU A 86 -4.84 -3.72 12.53
C LEU A 86 -5.25 -4.94 11.71
N VAL A 87 -4.55 -6.06 11.87
CA VAL A 87 -4.82 -7.34 11.22
C VAL A 87 -4.84 -8.42 12.30
N PHE A 88 -5.74 -9.41 12.18
CA PHE A 88 -6.01 -10.41 13.22
C PHE A 88 -6.45 -9.80 14.55
N ASN A 89 -7.63 -9.18 14.55
CA ASN A 89 -8.29 -8.85 15.81
C ASN A 89 -8.75 -10.15 16.48
N CYS A 90 -7.88 -10.75 17.28
CA CYS A 90 -8.12 -12.01 18.01
C CYS A 90 -8.70 -11.78 19.41
N TYR A 91 -9.46 -10.70 19.62
CA TYR A 91 -10.37 -10.62 20.76
C TYR A 91 -11.80 -10.86 20.27
N ILE A 92 -12.18 -12.13 20.34
CA ILE A 92 -13.57 -12.58 20.51
C ILE A 92 -13.98 -12.25 21.95
#